data_AF-A0A383F1B3-F1
#
_entry.id   AF-A0A383F1B3-F1
#
_cell.length_a   1.000
_cell.length_b   1.000
_cell.length_c   1.000
_cell.angle_alpha   90.00
_cell.angle_beta   90.00
_cell.angle_gamma   90.00
#
_symmetry.space_group_name_H-M   'P 1'
#
loop_
_entity.id
_entity.type
_entity.pdbx_description
1 polymer ?
#
loop_
_entity_poly.entity_id
_entity_poly.type
_entity_poly.pdbx_seq_one_letter_code
_entity_poly.pdbx_strand_id
1 'polypeptide(L)' 'MVLEKLKHVPDPTYVDAALLTEFTTSLFSATGMPTDEAHLCAEVLVDADMNGIDTHGVCYNLDLHYLTGLM' A
#
# COMPACT_ATOMS: atom_id res chain seq x y z
N MET A 1 11.38 15.15 -8.19
CA MET A 1 9.90 15.19 -8.23
C MET A 1 9.24 14.11 -7.38
N VAL A 2 9.75 12.86 -7.32
CA VAL A 2 9.26 11.84 -6.36
C VAL A 2 9.96 11.93 -5.01
N LEU A 3 11.30 11.96 -4.99
CA LEU A 3 12.11 11.99 -3.76
C LEU A 3 11.95 13.28 -2.94
N GLU A 4 11.48 14.37 -3.56
CA GLU A 4 11.14 15.63 -2.86
C GLU A 4 9.99 15.41 -1.86
N LYS A 5 9.02 14.54 -2.18
CA LYS A 5 7.88 14.26 -1.30
C LYS A 5 8.28 13.47 -0.05
N LEU A 6 9.43 12.79 -0.07
CA LEU A 6 9.99 12.06 1.07
C LEU A 6 10.78 12.96 2.02
N LYS A 7 11.03 14.23 1.66
CA LYS A 7 11.81 15.16 2.50
C LYS A 7 11.04 15.72 3.70
N HIS A 8 9.73 15.54 3.74
CA HIS A 8 8.87 15.85 4.88
C HIS A 8 8.01 14.63 5.15
N VAL A 9 8.59 13.67 5.87
CA VAL A 9 7.81 12.57 6.44
C VAL A 9 7.03 13.18 7.62
N PRO A 10 5.69 13.28 7.57
CA PRO A 10 4.92 13.69 8.73
C PRO A 10 5.15 12.71 9.89
N ASP A 11 4.77 13.10 11.11
CA ASP A 11 4.86 12.19 12.26
C ASP A 11 4.19 10.84 11.91
N PRO A 12 4.89 9.72 12.11
CA PRO A 12 4.39 8.42 11.69
C PRO A 12 3.12 8.09 12.45
N THR A 13 2.08 7.75 11.70
CA THR A 13 0.87 7.16 12.28
C THR A 13 1.06 5.64 12.28
N TYR A 14 1.05 5.05 13.47
CA TYR A 14 1.12 3.60 13.60
C TYR A 14 -0.24 2.98 13.29
N VAL A 15 -0.22 2.00 12.39
CA VAL A 15 -1.37 1.19 12.01
C VAL A 15 -1.05 -0.28 12.27
N ASP A 16 -2.06 -1.06 12.61
CA ASP A 16 -1.91 -2.51 12.76
C ASP A 16 -1.71 -3.16 11.38
N ALA A 17 -0.73 -4.06 11.26
CA ALA A 17 -0.37 -4.67 9.99
C ALA A 17 -1.52 -5.51 9.41
N ALA A 18 -2.26 -6.26 10.24
CA ALA A 18 -3.36 -7.08 9.77
C ALA A 18 -4.52 -6.19 9.27
N LEU A 19 -4.82 -5.11 10.00
CA LEU A 19 -5.84 -4.14 9.56
C LEU A 19 -5.44 -3.43 8.25
N LEU A 20 -4.15 -3.12 8.08
CA LEU A 20 -3.65 -2.51 6.84
C LEU A 20 -3.75 -3.49 5.65
N THR A 21 -3.48 -4.77 5.88
CA THR A 21 -3.66 -5.84 4.87
C THR A 21 -5.13 -5.98 4.48
N GLU A 22 -6.05 -6.05 5.44
CA GLU A 22 -7.49 -6.16 5.18
C GLU A 22 -8.04 -4.95 4.41
N PHE A 23 -7.62 -3.74 4.81
CA PHE A 23 -7.99 -2.50 4.11
C PHE A 23 -7.52 -2.53 2.65
N THR A 24 -6.25 -2.87 2.43
CA THR A 24 -5.63 -2.87 1.09
C THR A 24 -6.24 -3.95 0.21
N THR A 25 -6.53 -5.13 0.77
CA THR A 25 -7.25 -6.23 0.09
C THR A 25 -8.63 -5.78 -0.37
N SER A 26 -9.38 -5.12 0.53
CA SER A 26 -10.73 -4.64 0.24
C SER A 26 -10.71 -3.59 -0.88
N LEU A 27 -9.71 -2.71 -0.87
CA LEU A 27 -9.54 -1.68 -1.89
C LEU A 27 -9.26 -2.27 -3.28
N PHE A 28 -8.29 -3.18 -3.41
CA PHE A 28 -8.00 -3.84 -4.69
C PHE A 28 -9.17 -4.72 -5.16
N SER A 29 -9.85 -5.41 -4.24
CA SER A 29 -11.05 -6.17 -4.58
C SER A 29 -12.16 -5.24 -5.14
N ALA A 30 -12.31 -4.04 -4.59
CA ALA A 30 -13.29 -3.07 -5.04
C ALA A 30 -13.02 -2.54 -6.46
N THR A 31 -11.79 -2.64 -6.97
CA THR A 31 -11.46 -2.32 -8.38
C THR A 31 -11.73 -3.50 -9.33
N GLY A 32 -12.25 -4.63 -8.84
CA GLY A 32 -12.55 -5.82 -9.63
C GLY A 32 -11.46 -6.89 -9.64
N MET A 33 -10.39 -6.73 -8.86
CA MET A 33 -9.38 -7.79 -8.69
C MET A 33 -9.99 -8.98 -7.92
N PRO A 34 -9.69 -10.24 -8.31
CA PRO A 34 -10.03 -11.41 -7.51
C PRO A 34 -9.52 -11.27 -6.07
N THR A 35 -10.33 -11.67 -5.08
CA THR A 35 -10.03 -11.39 -3.66
C THR A 35 -8.75 -12.07 -3.17
N ASP A 36 -8.43 -13.25 -3.68
CA ASP A 36 -7.20 -13.98 -3.38
C ASP A 36 -5.96 -13.26 -3.94
N GLU A 37 -6.03 -12.76 -5.17
CA GLU A 37 -4.98 -11.93 -5.77
C GLU A 37 -4.82 -10.59 -5.02
N ALA A 38 -5.94 -9.95 -4.67
CA ALA A 38 -5.95 -8.71 -3.89
C ALA A 38 -5.30 -8.89 -2.52
N HIS A 39 -5.57 -10.02 -1.85
CA HIS A 39 -4.96 -10.36 -0.58
C HIS A 39 -3.45 -10.57 -0.70
N LEU A 40 -3.01 -11.34 -1.70
CA LEU A 40 -1.58 -11.56 -1.95
C LEU A 40 -0.84 -10.25 -2.21
N CYS A 41 -1.42 -9.37 -3.04
CA CYS A 41 -0.84 -8.04 -3.28
C CYS A 41 -0.77 -7.21 -2.00
N ALA A 42 -1.82 -7.21 -1.17
CA ALA A 42 -1.82 -6.52 0.10
C ALA A 42 -0.73 -7.04 1.05
N GLU A 43 -0.58 -8.37 1.19
CA GLU A 43 0.46 -8.98 2.02
C GLU A 43 1.87 -8.54 1.61
N VAL A 44 2.17 -8.52 0.30
CA VAL A 44 3.50 -8.11 -0.20
C VAL A 44 3.80 -6.64 0.13
N LEU A 45 2.83 -5.75 -0.02
CA LEU A 45 3.02 -4.33 0.27
C LEU A 45 3.17 -4.07 1.77
N VAL A 46 2.37 -4.74 2.59
CA VAL A 46 2.48 -4.63 4.05
C VAL A 46 3.78 -5.25 4.56
N ASP A 47 4.24 -6.36 3.98
CA ASP A 47 5.55 -6.94 4.30
C ASP A 47 6.69 -5.96 3.97
N ALA A 48 6.59 -5.22 2.86
CA ALA A 48 7.55 -4.16 2.53
C ALA A 48 7.55 -3.03 3.59
N ASP A 49 6.38 -2.58 4.05
CA ASP A 49 6.26 -1.60 5.15
C ASP A 49 6.88 -2.14 6.46
N MET A 50 6.59 -3.40 6.81
CA MET A 50 7.11 -4.05 8.02
C MET A 50 8.64 -4.23 8.00
N ASN A 51 9.24 -4.27 6.81
CA ASN A 51 10.70 -4.33 6.62
C ASN A 51 11.34 -2.95 6.41
N GLY A 52 10.58 -1.85 6.52
CA GLY A 52 11.07 -0.48 6.36
C GLY A 52 11.43 -0.12 4.92
N ILE A 53 10.85 -0.82 3.94
CA ILE A 53 11.03 -0.57 2.51
C ILE A 53 9.87 0.30 2.01
N ASP A 54 9.72 1.49 2.60
CA ASP A 54 8.54 2.37 2.41
C ASP A 54 8.25 2.71 0.93
N THR A 55 9.29 2.75 0.09
CA THR A 55 9.15 2.97 -1.38
C THR A 55 8.41 1.83 -2.11
N HIS A 56 8.36 0.65 -1.51
CA HIS A 56 7.65 -0.53 -2.04
C HIS A 56 6.44 -0.90 -1.16
N GLY A 57 6.15 -0.08 -0.15
CA GLY A 57 5.03 -0.25 0.76
C GLY A 57 3.71 0.30 0.24
N VAL A 58 2.69 0.24 1.10
CA VAL A 58 1.30 0.59 0.74
C VAL A 58 1.20 2.05 0.32
N CYS A 59 1.58 3.00 1.19
CA CYS A 59 1.36 4.43 0.97
C CYS A 59 2.00 4.98 -0.31
N TYR A 60 3.19 4.48 -0.67
CA TYR A 60 3.87 4.92 -1.87
C TYR A 60 3.22 4.36 -3.13
N ASN A 61 2.85 3.07 -3.15
CA ASN A 61 2.37 2.42 -4.37
C ASN A 61 0.88 2.59 -4.63
N LEU A 62 0.06 2.76 -3.59
CA LEU A 62 -1.39 2.89 -3.73
C LEU A 62 -1.77 4.09 -4.60
N ASP A 63 -1.25 5.28 -4.25
CA ASP A 63 -1.60 6.55 -4.89
C ASP A 63 -0.87 6.72 -6.24
N LEU A 64 0.42 6.41 -6.28
CA LEU A 64 1.27 6.72 -7.45
C LEU A 64 1.19 5.68 -8.57
N HIS A 65 0.90 4.41 -8.27
CA HIS A 65 1.16 3.32 -9.21
C HIS A 65 -0.02 2.38 -9.43
N TYR A 66 -0.76 2.00 -8.38
CA TYR A 66 -1.80 0.99 -8.52
C TYR A 66 -3.17 1.58 -8.84
N LEU A 67 -3.69 2.51 -8.02
CA LEU A 67 -5.05 3.02 -8.26
C LEU A 67 -5.14 3.78 -9.59
N THR A 68 -4.11 4.52 -9.96
CA THR A 68 -4.05 5.22 -11.25
C THR A 68 -4.04 4.26 -12.46
N GLY A 69 -3.57 3.02 -12.29
CA GLY A 69 -3.58 2.00 -13.35
C GLY A 69 -4.83 1.11 -13.34
N LEU A 70 -5.59 1.09 -12.25
CA LEU A 70 -6.78 0.27 -12.04
C LEU A 70 -8.11 1.01 -12.33
N MET A 71 -8.08 2.35 -12.44
CA MET A 71 -9.21 3.22 -12.80
C MET A 71 -9.05 3.80 -14.20
#